data_AF-A0A755ZV93-F1
#
_entry.id   AF-A0A755ZV93-F1
#
_cell.length_a   1.000
_cell.length_b   1.000
_cell.length_c   1.000
_cell.angle_alpha   90.00
_cell.angle_beta   90.00
_cell.angle_gamma   90.00
#
_symmetry.space_group_name_H-M   'P 1'
#
loop_
_entity.id
_entity.type
_entity.pdbx_description
1 polymer ?
#
loop_
_entity_poly.entity_id
_entity_poly.type
_entity_poly.pdbx_seq_one_letter_code
_entity_poly.pdbx_strand_id
1 'polypeptide(L)'
;HRDKGRLELNFVIPNIELLSGKRLQPYYYAADRGRVDAWRTMQNLTHGYSDPDDPAKRQSMTQAKDLPRNTQEAAQSITEHHRRLRSPSPIRQAKKPRRRAGNAGKGRF
;
A
#
# COMPACT_ATOMS: atom_id res chain seq x y z
N HIS A 1 -26.30 13.86 -17.54
CA HIS A 1 -25.36 14.86 -18.09
C HIS A 1 -24.05 14.15 -18.39
N ARG A 2 -23.50 14.27 -19.61
CA ARG A 2 -22.19 13.71 -19.96
C ARG A 2 -21.35 14.86 -20.50
N ASP A 3 -20.32 15.28 -19.77
CA ASP A 3 -19.35 16.26 -20.27
C ASP A 3 -18.12 15.53 -20.82
N LYS A 4 -17.64 15.93 -22.00
CA LYS A 4 -16.43 15.41 -22.66
C LYS A 4 -16.30 13.88 -22.64
N GLY A 5 -17.42 13.18 -22.88
CA GLY A 5 -17.47 11.71 -22.94
C GLY A 5 -17.40 11.00 -21.58
N ARG A 6 -17.42 11.72 -20.46
CA ARG A 6 -17.47 11.16 -19.11
C ARG A 6 -18.85 11.39 -18.49
N LEU A 7 -19.32 10.41 -17.71
CA LEU A 7 -20.54 10.56 -16.93
C LEU A 7 -20.21 11.41 -15.70
N GLU A 8 -20.81 12.58 -15.61
CA GLU A 8 -20.72 13.41 -14.41
C GLU A 8 -21.92 13.13 -13.50
N LEU A 9 -21.62 12.84 -12.24
CA LEU A 9 -22.61 12.61 -11.19
C LEU A 9 -22.44 13.70 -10.14
N ASN A 10 -23.49 14.47 -9.91
CA ASN A 10 -23.53 15.49 -8.86
C ASN A 10 -24.36 14.95 -7.69
N PHE A 11 -23.81 15.01 -6.49
CA PHE A 11 -24.50 14.63 -5.26
C PHE A 11 -24.56 15.84 -4.34
N VAL A 12 -25.74 16.11 -3.78
CA VAL A 12 -25.92 17.07 -2.70
C VAL A 12 -26.23 16.28 -1.44
N ILE A 13 -25.41 16.46 -0.42
CA ILE A 13 -25.63 15.83 0.89
C ILE A 13 -26.04 16.94 1.87
N PRO A 14 -27.28 16.93 2.39
CA PRO A 14 -27.71 17.93 3.34
C PRO A 14 -26.98 17.75 4.68
N ASN A 15 -26.62 18.88 5.31
CA ASN A 15 -26.05 18.90 6.68
C ASN A 15 -27.14 18.84 7.76
N ILE A 16 -28.34 18.39 7.41
CA ILE A 16 -29.48 18.21 8.29
C ILE A 16 -30.06 16.81 8.09
N GLU A 17 -30.46 16.18 9.18
CA GLU A 17 -31.25 14.96 9.12
C GLU A 17 -32.69 15.32 8.77
N LEU A 18 -33.20 14.79 7.66
CA LEU A 18 -34.48 15.21 7.07
C LEU A 18 -35.69 14.93 7.98
N LEU A 19 -35.62 13.93 8.87
CA LEU A 19 -36.73 13.55 9.75
C LEU A 19 -36.77 14.35 11.05
N SER A 20 -35.61 14.58 11.66
CA SER A 20 -35.53 15.23 12.98
C SER A 20 -35.24 16.73 12.90
N GLY A 21 -34.79 17.22 11.74
CA GLY A 21 -34.31 18.59 11.54
C GLY A 21 -32.97 18.88 12.25
N LYS A 22 -32.37 17.88 12.91
CA LYS A 22 -31.10 18.05 13.63
C LYS A 22 -29.94 18.12 12.67
N ARG A 23 -28.83 18.69 13.15
CA ARG A 23 -27.57 18.73 12.41
C ARG A 23 -27.10 17.31 12.12
N LEU A 24 -26.92 17.01 10.83
CA LEU A 24 -26.28 15.79 10.35
C LEU A 24 -24.86 16.14 9.92
N GLN A 25 -23.88 15.47 10.48
CA GLN A 25 -22.50 15.55 10.04
C GLN A 25 -22.24 14.36 9.11
N PRO A 26 -22.10 14.56 7.79
CA PRO A 26 -21.97 13.44 6.84
C PRO A 26 -20.72 12.59 7.06
N TYR A 27 -19.69 13.18 7.67
CA TYR A 27 -18.44 12.51 7.97
C TYR A 27 -17.97 12.85 9.38
N TYR A 28 -17.87 11.84 10.23
CA TYR A 28 -17.31 11.92 11.58
C TYR A 28 -16.05 11.07 11.69
N TYR A 29 -14.90 11.74 11.69
CA TYR A 29 -13.57 11.12 11.56
C TYR A 29 -13.34 9.91 12.48
N ALA A 30 -13.71 10.02 13.76
CA ALA A 30 -13.46 8.95 14.73
C ALA A 30 -14.20 7.64 14.40
N ALA A 31 -15.39 7.72 13.82
CA ALA A 31 -16.19 6.54 13.45
C ALA A 31 -15.94 6.09 12.00
N ASP A 32 -15.71 7.03 11.09
CA ASP A 32 -15.75 6.75 9.66
C ASP A 32 -14.38 6.45 9.04
N ARG A 33 -13.28 6.97 9.61
CA ARG A 33 -11.94 6.76 9.06
C ARG A 33 -11.63 5.27 8.84
N GLY A 34 -11.82 4.45 9.86
CA GLY A 34 -11.54 3.01 9.78
C GLY A 34 -12.40 2.29 8.74
N ARG A 35 -13.65 2.73 8.55
CA ARG A 35 -14.57 2.15 7.55
C ARG A 35 -14.11 2.47 6.12
N VAL A 36 -13.76 3.73 5.88
CA VAL A 36 -13.25 4.19 4.57
C VAL A 36 -11.93 3.51 4.24
N ASP A 37 -11.02 3.40 5.21
CA ASP A 37 -9.73 2.74 5.03
C ASP A 37 -9.90 1.23 4.75
N ALA A 38 -10.78 0.53 5.50
CA ALA A 38 -11.08 -0.87 5.25
C ALA A 38 -11.70 -1.10 3.86
N TRP A 39 -12.64 -0.25 3.46
CA TRP A 39 -13.23 -0.31 2.12
C TRP A 39 -12.17 -0.10 1.04
N ARG A 40 -11.27 0.89 1.20
CA ARG A 40 -10.15 1.12 0.27
C ARG A 40 -9.27 -0.12 0.14
N THR A 41 -8.87 -0.73 1.25
CA THR A 41 -8.05 -1.94 1.25
C THR A 41 -8.75 -3.08 0.51
N MET A 42 -10.04 -3.29 0.76
CA MET A 42 -10.82 -4.32 0.07
C MET A 42 -10.85 -4.06 -1.45
N GLN A 43 -11.12 -2.84 -1.89
CA GLN A 43 -11.13 -2.51 -3.32
C GLN A 43 -9.76 -2.71 -3.97
N ASN A 44 -8.67 -2.32 -3.28
CA ASN A 44 -7.32 -2.54 -3.77
C ASN A 44 -7.04 -4.03 -3.97
N LEU A 45 -7.45 -4.89 -3.01
CA LEU A 45 -7.29 -6.34 -3.12
C LEU A 45 -8.14 -6.93 -4.24
N THR A 46 -9.41 -6.54 -4.36
CA THR A 46 -10.34 -7.05 -5.37
C THR A 46 -9.87 -6.75 -6.79
N HIS A 47 -9.31 -5.56 -7.02
CA HIS A 47 -8.91 -5.10 -8.35
C HIS A 47 -7.40 -5.17 -8.61
N GLY A 48 -6.61 -5.63 -7.64
CA GLY A 48 -5.15 -5.70 -7.75
C GLY A 48 -4.48 -4.32 -7.83
N TYR A 49 -5.08 -3.29 -7.25
CA TYR A 49 -4.49 -1.95 -7.23
C TYR A 49 -3.30 -1.87 -6.28
N SER A 50 -2.37 -0.96 -6.57
CA SER A 50 -1.24 -0.71 -5.70
C SER A 50 -1.70 -0.10 -4.39
N ASP A 51 -1.34 -0.73 -3.27
CA ASP A 51 -1.52 -0.15 -1.95
C ASP A 51 -0.55 1.03 -1.76
N PRO A 52 -1.04 2.26 -1.49
CA PRO A 52 -0.19 3.42 -1.20
C PRO A 52 0.55 3.32 0.14
N ASP A 53 0.03 2.54 1.09
CA ASP A 53 0.61 2.42 2.44
C ASP A 53 1.63 1.26 2.57
N ASP A 54 1.83 0.52 1.46
CA ASP A 54 2.75 -0.62 1.34
C ASP A 54 4.17 -0.24 1.83
N PRO A 55 4.68 -0.88 2.90
CA PRO A 55 5.99 -0.56 3.45
C PRO A 55 7.14 -0.80 2.46
N ALA A 56 6.97 -1.68 1.46
CA ALA A 56 7.95 -1.91 0.41
C ALA A 56 8.02 -0.74 -0.59
N LYS A 57 6.93 0.03 -0.75
CA LYS A 57 6.83 1.17 -1.66
C LYS A 57 7.00 2.52 -0.97
N ARG A 58 7.17 2.53 0.35
CA ARG A 58 7.44 3.76 1.10
C ARG A 58 8.71 4.42 0.58
N GLN A 59 8.59 5.72 0.30
CA GLN A 59 9.76 6.55 -0.01
C GLN A 59 10.70 6.55 1.19
N SER A 60 12.01 6.39 0.93
CA SER A 60 13.03 6.41 1.98
C SER A 60 13.24 7.80 2.57
N MET A 61 12.89 8.85 1.82
CA MET A 61 12.99 10.23 2.26
C MET A 61 11.97 11.10 1.51
N THR A 62 11.26 11.97 2.23
CA THR A 62 10.37 12.98 1.65
C THR A 62 11.20 14.24 1.40
N GLN A 63 11.43 14.60 0.13
CA GLN A 63 12.11 15.86 -0.20
C GLN A 63 11.13 17.03 -0.23
N ALA A 64 11.51 18.16 0.36
CA ALA A 64 10.74 19.40 0.22
C ALA A 64 10.86 19.91 -1.22
N LYS A 65 9.73 20.31 -1.82
CA LYS A 65 9.65 20.68 -3.24
C LYS A 65 10.37 21.99 -3.57
N ASP A 66 10.48 22.89 -2.60
CA ASP A 66 11.00 24.25 -2.77
C ASP A 66 12.49 24.39 -2.41
N LEU A 67 13.22 23.27 -2.33
CA LEU A 67 14.65 23.30 -2.02
C LEU A 67 15.46 23.88 -3.18
N PRO A 68 16.52 24.67 -2.93
CA PRO A 68 17.49 25.03 -3.95
C PRO A 68 18.09 23.79 -4.63
N ARG A 69 18.42 23.91 -5.91
CA ARG A 69 18.84 22.78 -6.78
C ARG A 69 19.98 21.94 -6.18
N ASN A 70 21.01 22.59 -5.64
CA ASN A 70 22.15 21.90 -5.02
C ASN A 70 21.72 21.04 -3.81
N THR A 71 20.73 21.49 -3.03
CA THR A 71 20.22 20.75 -1.87
C THR A 71 19.36 19.57 -2.30
N GLN A 72 18.62 19.69 -3.41
CA GLN A 72 17.88 18.56 -4.01
C GLN A 72 18.83 17.49 -4.53
N GLU A 73 19.89 17.89 -5.22
CA GLU A 73 20.91 16.97 -5.74
C GLU A 73 21.61 16.21 -4.59
N ALA A 74 21.93 16.89 -3.50
CA ALA A 74 22.45 16.27 -2.28
C ALA A 74 21.43 15.29 -1.66
N ALA A 75 20.16 15.68 -1.56
CA ALA A 75 19.11 14.82 -1.02
C ALA A 75 18.87 13.56 -1.88
N GLN A 76 18.99 13.68 -3.20
CA GLN A 76 18.91 12.55 -4.14
C GLN A 76 20.10 11.60 -4.01
N SER A 77 21.32 12.14 -3.90
CA SER A 77 22.52 11.31 -3.73
C SER A 77 22.51 10.53 -2.41
N ILE A 78 22.06 11.16 -1.32
CA ILE A 78 21.84 10.49 -0.02
C ILE A 78 20.79 9.38 -0.15
N THR A 79 19.68 9.66 -0.83
CA THR A 79 18.59 8.69 -1.04
C THR A 79 19.08 7.47 -1.82
N GLU A 80 19.86 7.67 -2.87
CA GLU A 80 20.43 6.61 -3.70
C GLU A 80 21.48 5.79 -2.93
N HIS A 81 22.37 6.46 -2.19
CA HIS A 81 23.35 5.79 -1.35
C HIS A 81 22.68 4.91 -0.29
N HIS A 82 21.68 5.44 0.42
CA HIS A 82 20.92 4.69 1.42
C HIS A 82 20.18 3.49 0.80
N ARG A 83 19.61 3.65 -0.41
CA ARG A 83 18.95 2.56 -1.13
C ARG A 83 19.93 1.41 -1.45
N ARG A 84 21.15 1.72 -1.86
CA ARG A 84 22.21 0.72 -2.14
C ARG A 84 22.63 -0.05 -0.90
N LEU A 85 22.67 0.59 0.27
CA LEU A 85 22.98 -0.10 1.53
C LEU A 85 21.85 -1.04 1.98
N ARG A 86 20.61 -0.76 1.60
CA ARG A 86 19.42 -1.51 2.01
C ARG A 86 19.10 -2.72 1.13
N SER A 87 19.65 -2.82 -0.09
CA SER A 87 19.40 -3.99 -0.94
C SER A 87 19.97 -5.26 -0.30
N PRO A 88 19.17 -6.30 -0.04
CA PRO A 88 19.69 -7.53 0.53
C PRO A 88 20.58 -8.22 -0.51
N SER A 89 21.80 -8.58 -0.10
CA SER A 89 22.62 -9.55 -0.84
C SER A 89 21.78 -10.80 -1.11
N PRO A 90 21.84 -11.42 -2.32
CA PRO A 90 21.05 -12.59 -2.61
C PRO A 90 21.42 -13.69 -1.61
N ILE A 91 20.48 -14.03 -0.73
CA ILE A 91 20.63 -15.11 0.25
C ILE A 91 20.94 -16.37 -0.57
N ARG A 92 22.17 -16.89 -0.41
CA ARG A 92 22.59 -18.19 -0.95
C ARG A 92 21.51 -19.20 -0.60
N GLN A 93 20.75 -19.66 -1.60
CA GLN A 93 19.90 -20.83 -1.44
C GLN A 93 20.83 -21.99 -1.04
N ALA A 94 20.80 -22.37 0.24
CA ALA A 94 21.51 -23.55 0.70
C ALA A 94 20.94 -24.75 -0.08
N LYS A 95 21.78 -25.38 -0.90
CA LYS A 95 21.44 -26.62 -1.59
C LYS A 95 20.97 -27.63 -0.54
N LYS A 96 19.68 -28.01 -0.58
CA LYS A 96 19.18 -29.12 0.24
C LYS A 96 20.03 -30.37 -0.04
N PRO A 97 20.52 -31.09 0.98
CA PRO A 97 21.27 -32.32 0.74
C PRO A 97 20.32 -33.37 0.14
N ARG A 98 20.71 -33.93 -1.00
CA ARG A 98 20.02 -35.07 -1.63
C ARG A 98 20.08 -36.28 -0.67
N ARG A 99 18.95 -36.63 -0.06
CA ARG A 99 18.82 -37.93 0.64
C ARG A 99 18.85 -39.03 -0.44
N ARG A 100 19.89 -39.86 -0.43
CA ARG A 100 19.94 -41.09 -1.23
C ARG A 100 18.86 -42.03 -0.70
N ALA A 101 17.91 -42.40 -1.55
CA ALA A 101 17.09 -43.58 -1.34
C ALA A 101 17.98 -44.83 -1.50
N GLY A 102 18.01 -45.68 -0.47
CA GLY A 102 18.77 -46.92 -0.44
C GLY A 102 18.03 -47.93 0.43
N ASN A 103 17.67 -49.03 -0.19
CA ASN A 103 16.70 -50.07 0.17
C ASN A 103 17.26 -51.13 1.15
N ALA A 104 16.36 -52.01 1.63
CA ALA A 104 16.52 -53.25 2.40
C ALA A 104 16.32 -53.13 3.93
N GLY A 105 15.50 -53.94 4.59
CA GLY A 105 14.80 -55.13 4.14
C GLY A 105 13.81 -55.68 5.17
N LYS A 106 13.16 -56.75 4.72
CA LYS A 106 12.10 -57.57 5.30
C LYS A 106 12.29 -57.92 6.79
N GLY A 107 11.19 -57.87 7.53
CA GLY A 107 10.95 -58.65 8.76
C GLY A 107 9.46 -58.96 8.83
N ARG A 108 9.11 -60.25 8.71
CA ARG A 108 7.75 -60.80 8.80
C ARG A 108 7.47 -61.26 10.23
N PHE A 109 6.17 -61.34 10.53
CA PHE A 109 5.48 -61.90 11.68
C PHE A 109 5.40 -61.02 12.92
#